data_AF-K2EQ13-F1
#
_entry.id   AF-K2EQ13-F1
#
_cell.length_a   1.000
_cell.length_b   1.000
_cell.length_c   1.000
_cell.angle_alpha   90.00
_cell.angle_beta   90.00
_cell.angle_gamma   90.00
#
_symmetry.space_group_name_H-M   'P 1'
#
loop_
_entity.id
_entity.type
_entity.pdbx_description
1 polymer ?
#
loop_
_entity_poly.entity_id
_entity_poly.type
_entity_poly.pdbx_seq_one_letter_code
_entity_poly.pdbx_strand_id
1 'polypeptide(L)'
;MMKHLFKYLLAASIFISSLIFADEERIEPGSRKLSCKQLQEIQDLEKRKEKTSNEKKIISILENQYPPLVFDQYIHNLTGVSVLGDYLVIEDGSQWKVKPDYSNEIFSWKENDPIFIILNDSFMSSFLYGYKYKMINARKNISVEVKLYLGPLLKNPYTLQVLAINPITFEILLSDQSIWKCDPSQYYLFDKWLAGDGVIVGTNVKGWFNSCYDNLLINVNLLNEIRSNKVE
;
A
#
# COMPACT_ATOMS: atom_id res chain seq x y z
N MET A 1 2.23 -51.30 -11.90
CA MET A 1 1.56 -50.77 -10.68
C MET A 1 2.22 -49.48 -10.15
N MET A 2 3.56 -49.36 -10.14
CA MET A 2 4.27 -48.14 -9.67
C MET A 2 4.00 -46.83 -10.45
N LYS A 3 3.66 -46.87 -11.74
CA LYS A 3 3.46 -45.65 -12.56
C LYS A 3 2.22 -44.83 -12.20
N HIS A 4 1.22 -45.42 -11.54
CA HIS A 4 0.03 -44.69 -11.10
C HIS A 4 0.24 -43.98 -9.77
N LEU A 5 1.04 -44.53 -8.86
CA LEU A 5 1.33 -43.90 -7.56
C LEU A 5 2.06 -42.55 -7.70
N PHE A 6 2.95 -42.42 -8.68
CA PHE A 6 3.73 -41.20 -8.91
C PHE A 6 2.85 -40.01 -9.35
N LYS A 7 1.73 -40.26 -10.05
CA LYS A 7 0.79 -39.21 -10.45
C LYS A 7 0.00 -38.63 -9.27
N TYR A 8 -0.34 -39.45 -8.28
CA TYR A 8 -1.05 -38.99 -7.09
C TYR A 8 -0.14 -38.25 -6.10
N LEU A 9 1.14 -38.65 -6.00
CA LEU A 9 2.14 -37.93 -5.18
C LEU A 9 2.42 -36.51 -5.71
N LEU A 10 2.47 -36.33 -7.04
CA LEU A 10 2.67 -35.02 -7.67
C LEU A 10 1.43 -34.11 -7.54
N ALA A 11 0.23 -34.69 -7.56
CA ALA A 11 -1.00 -33.95 -7.28
C ALA A 11 -1.10 -33.53 -5.80
N ALA A 12 -0.66 -34.39 -4.87
CA ALA A 12 -0.68 -34.08 -3.44
C ALA A 12 0.32 -32.99 -3.04
N SER A 13 1.51 -32.92 -3.68
CA SER A 13 2.49 -31.86 -3.39
C SER A 13 2.03 -30.46 -3.81
N ILE A 14 1.13 -30.35 -4.79
CA ILE A 14 0.56 -29.06 -5.24
C ILE A 14 -0.47 -28.53 -4.23
N PHE A 15 -1.12 -29.40 -3.44
CA PHE A 15 -2.10 -28.98 -2.43
C PHE A 15 -1.49 -28.68 -1.05
N ILE A 16 -0.27 -29.13 -0.75
CA ILE A 16 0.35 -28.90 0.57
C ILE A 16 1.02 -27.51 0.64
N SER A 17 1.45 -26.92 -0.48
CA SER A 17 2.09 -25.61 -0.48
C SER A 17 1.15 -24.45 -0.16
N SER A 18 -0.16 -24.61 -0.36
CA SER A 18 -1.14 -23.55 -0.05
C SER A 18 -1.49 -23.44 1.44
N LEU A 19 -1.17 -24.45 2.26
CA LEU A 19 -1.45 -24.43 3.71
C LEU A 19 -0.37 -23.71 4.53
N ILE A 20 0.82 -23.47 3.98
CA ILE A 20 1.93 -22.83 4.72
C ILE A 20 1.76 -21.31 4.79
N PHE A 21 0.92 -20.71 3.94
CA PHE A 21 0.64 -19.27 3.92
C PHE A 21 -0.61 -18.84 4.73
N ALA A 22 -1.26 -19.77 5.43
CA ALA A 22 -2.55 -19.50 6.09
C ALA A 22 -2.45 -18.64 7.36
N ASP A 23 -1.27 -18.51 7.96
CA ASP A 23 -1.05 -17.77 9.22
C ASP A 23 -0.24 -16.47 9.06
N GLU A 24 -0.06 -15.99 7.83
CA GLU A 24 0.64 -14.72 7.65
C GLU A 24 -0.27 -13.54 8.02
N GLU A 25 0.12 -12.83 9.09
CA GLU A 25 -0.54 -11.64 9.56
C GLU A 25 -0.51 -10.53 8.49
N ARG A 26 -1.68 -10.03 8.11
CA ARG A 26 -1.88 -9.03 7.06
C ARG A 26 -2.56 -7.80 7.60
N ILE A 27 -2.29 -6.65 6.98
CA ILE A 27 -3.08 -5.45 7.20
C ILE A 27 -4.39 -5.62 6.44
N GLU A 28 -5.50 -5.76 7.17
CA GLU A 28 -6.81 -5.92 6.56
C GLU A 28 -7.28 -4.59 5.92
N PRO A 29 -7.56 -4.56 4.59
CA PRO A 29 -8.00 -3.35 3.93
C PRO A 29 -9.34 -2.85 4.47
N GLY A 30 -9.42 -1.57 4.84
CA GLY A 30 -10.65 -1.00 5.40
C GLY A 30 -10.98 -1.47 6.82
N SER A 31 -10.05 -2.13 7.52
CA SER A 31 -10.22 -2.60 8.90
C SER A 31 -10.57 -1.49 9.88
N ARG A 32 -10.13 -0.26 9.60
CA ARG A 32 -10.35 0.87 10.49
C ARG A 32 -11.60 1.64 10.09
N LYS A 33 -12.73 1.27 10.66
CA LYS A 33 -13.91 2.15 10.77
C LYS A 33 -13.71 3.04 11.99
N LEU A 34 -13.43 4.32 11.80
CA LEU A 34 -13.22 5.27 12.90
C LEU A 34 -14.39 5.20 13.90
N SER A 35 -14.10 4.74 15.12
CA SER A 35 -15.07 4.74 16.22
C SER A 35 -15.02 6.05 17.01
N CYS A 36 -16.12 6.44 17.66
CA CYS A 36 -16.17 7.63 18.52
C CYS A 36 -15.14 7.58 19.67
N LYS A 37 -14.78 6.39 20.15
CA LYS A 37 -13.75 6.22 21.19
C LYS A 37 -12.34 6.48 20.67
N GLN A 38 -12.05 6.06 19.44
CA GLN A 38 -10.76 6.36 18.80
C GLN A 38 -10.61 7.85 18.54
N LEU A 39 -11.71 8.55 18.18
CA LEU A 39 -11.71 10.01 18.10
C LEU A 39 -11.39 10.67 19.45
N GLN A 40 -11.95 10.16 20.55
CA GLN A 40 -11.60 10.64 21.89
C GLN A 40 -10.14 10.36 22.24
N GLU A 41 -9.60 9.19 21.87
CA GLU A 41 -8.22 8.82 22.15
C GLU A 41 -7.21 9.66 21.37
N ILE A 42 -7.52 10.01 20.10
CA ILE A 42 -6.76 10.97 19.29
C ILE A 42 -6.76 12.34 19.96
N GLN A 43 -7.93 12.83 20.35
CA GLN A 43 -8.07 14.12 21.04
C GLN A 43 -7.33 14.15 22.39
N ASP A 44 -7.31 13.04 23.12
CA ASP A 44 -6.60 12.93 24.38
C ASP A 44 -5.08 12.85 24.18
N LEU A 45 -4.61 12.22 23.10
CA LEU A 45 -3.20 12.22 22.70
C LEU A 45 -2.75 13.61 22.26
N GLU A 46 -3.58 14.36 21.54
CA GLU A 46 -3.32 15.75 21.14
C GLU A 46 -3.23 16.68 22.36
N LYS A 47 -4.19 16.59 23.28
CA LYS A 47 -4.14 17.36 24.56
C LYS A 47 -2.93 17.03 25.41
N ARG A 48 -2.40 15.80 25.33
CA ARG A 48 -1.15 15.40 26.02
C ARG A 48 0.09 15.94 25.30
N LYS A 49 0.07 15.99 23.96
CA LYS A 49 1.15 16.59 23.15
C LYS A 49 1.23 18.11 23.33
N GLU A 50 0.08 18.81 23.43
CA GLU A 50 0.03 20.26 23.73
C GLU A 50 0.58 20.61 25.12
N LYS A 51 0.50 19.70 26.09
CA LYS A 51 1.05 19.92 27.45
C LYS A 51 2.54 19.59 27.59
N THR A 52 3.18 19.05 26.56
CA THR A 52 4.58 18.61 26.63
C THR A 52 5.42 19.29 25.55
N SER A 53 5.45 20.63 25.54
CA SER A 53 6.47 21.38 24.80
C SER A 53 7.81 21.31 25.55
N ASN A 54 8.51 20.19 25.39
CA ASN A 54 9.95 20.13 25.56
C ASN A 54 10.52 19.39 24.35
N GLU A 55 10.60 20.14 23.24
CA GLU A 55 11.45 19.80 22.12
C GLU A 55 12.90 19.74 22.58
N LYS A 56 13.45 18.51 22.63
CA LYS A 56 14.83 18.13 22.26
C LYS A 56 15.15 16.74 22.83
N LYS A 57 14.52 15.69 22.29
CA LYS A 57 15.08 14.31 22.38
C LYS A 57 14.43 13.27 21.46
N ILE A 58 14.09 13.62 20.22
CA ILE A 58 13.72 12.59 19.21
C ILE A 58 14.89 12.25 18.28
N ILE A 59 15.94 13.08 18.22
CA ILE A 59 17.05 12.87 17.28
C ILE A 59 18.14 11.90 17.81
N SER A 60 18.17 11.54 19.11
CA SER A 60 19.27 10.71 19.66
C SER A 60 18.99 9.19 19.73
N ILE A 61 17.90 8.68 19.13
CA ILE A 61 17.60 7.22 19.13
C ILE A 61 17.85 6.60 17.75
N LEU A 62 18.09 7.41 16.71
CA LEU A 62 18.20 6.94 15.32
C LEU A 62 19.65 6.71 14.83
N GLU A 63 20.64 6.71 15.71
CA GLU A 63 22.06 6.75 15.32
C GLU A 63 22.70 5.37 15.04
N ASN A 64 21.95 4.27 15.12
CA ASN A 64 22.48 2.91 14.92
C ASN A 64 21.70 2.05 13.91
N GLN A 65 20.82 2.64 13.10
CA GLN A 65 20.09 1.86 12.10
C GLN A 65 20.90 1.80 10.79
N TYR A 66 20.96 0.58 10.23
CA TYR A 66 21.54 0.27 8.94
C TYR A 66 21.17 1.31 7.88
N PRO A 67 22.03 1.56 6.87
CA PRO A 67 21.71 2.51 5.81
C PRO A 67 20.32 2.17 5.26
N PRO A 68 19.45 3.18 5.07
CA PRO A 68 18.11 2.94 4.55
C PRO A 68 18.26 2.22 3.21
N LEU A 69 17.54 1.11 3.04
CA LEU A 69 17.43 0.49 1.74
C LEU A 69 16.78 1.52 0.80
N VAL A 70 17.58 2.09 -0.09
CA VAL A 70 17.11 3.07 -1.09
C VAL A 70 16.38 2.28 -2.16
N PHE A 71 15.15 1.90 -1.87
CA PHE A 71 14.22 1.44 -2.90
C PHE A 71 13.56 2.63 -3.55
N ASP A 72 13.30 2.52 -4.85
CA ASP A 72 12.45 3.47 -5.53
C ASP A 72 11.01 3.23 -5.05
N GLN A 73 10.59 3.99 -4.04
CA GLN A 73 9.38 3.72 -3.24
C GLN A 73 8.08 3.85 -4.05
N TYR A 74 8.10 4.49 -5.22
CA TYR A 74 6.94 4.64 -6.09
C TYR A 74 6.88 3.61 -7.23
N ILE A 75 7.87 2.71 -7.34
CA ILE A 75 7.89 1.60 -8.30
C ILE A 75 7.80 0.28 -7.56
N HIS A 76 6.73 -0.46 -7.83
CA HIS A 76 6.51 -1.79 -7.29
C HIS A 76 7.03 -2.86 -8.24
N ASN A 77 7.31 -4.05 -7.70
CA ASN A 77 7.66 -5.23 -8.46
C ASN A 77 6.52 -6.23 -8.40
N LEU A 78 6.06 -6.68 -9.57
CA LEU A 78 5.10 -7.76 -9.64
C LEU A 78 5.72 -9.06 -9.12
N THR A 79 5.11 -9.68 -8.12
CA THR A 79 5.53 -11.00 -7.62
C THR A 79 4.75 -12.13 -8.25
N GLY A 80 3.49 -11.88 -8.65
CA GLY A 80 2.69 -12.93 -9.27
C GLY A 80 1.38 -12.46 -9.88
N VAL A 81 0.84 -13.31 -10.73
CA VAL A 81 -0.49 -13.20 -11.33
C VAL A 81 -1.26 -14.47 -11.00
N SER A 82 -2.52 -14.33 -10.60
CA SER A 82 -3.41 -15.48 -10.40
C SER A 82 -3.57 -16.28 -11.70
N VAL A 83 -3.71 -17.60 -11.58
CA VAL A 83 -3.91 -18.51 -12.72
C VAL A 83 -5.16 -18.13 -13.54
N LEU A 84 -6.18 -17.56 -12.87
CA LEU A 84 -7.42 -17.12 -13.52
C LEU A 84 -7.34 -15.70 -14.10
N GLY A 85 -6.25 -14.97 -13.86
CA GLY A 85 -6.12 -13.59 -14.32
C GLY A 85 -6.98 -12.60 -13.54
N ASP A 86 -7.36 -12.92 -12.30
CA ASP A 86 -8.28 -12.12 -11.49
C ASP A 86 -7.61 -11.36 -10.34
N TYR A 87 -6.35 -11.68 -10.01
CA TYR A 87 -5.55 -10.96 -9.02
C TYR A 87 -4.09 -10.79 -9.44
N LEU A 88 -3.50 -9.67 -9.02
CA LEU A 88 -2.07 -9.39 -9.05
C LEU A 88 -1.52 -9.36 -7.63
N VAL A 89 -0.28 -9.79 -7.46
CA VAL A 89 0.45 -9.71 -6.19
C VAL A 89 1.73 -8.91 -6.43
N ILE A 90 2.05 -7.99 -5.52
CA ILE A 90 3.28 -7.18 -5.57
C ILE A 90 4.23 -7.55 -4.40
N GLU A 91 5.38 -6.89 -4.29
CA GLU A 91 6.49 -7.26 -3.40
C GLU A 91 6.17 -7.17 -1.91
N ASP A 92 5.26 -6.29 -1.52
CA ASP A 92 4.78 -6.17 -0.13
C ASP A 92 3.78 -7.29 0.25
N GLY A 93 3.44 -8.15 -0.71
CA GLY A 93 2.49 -9.25 -0.57
C GLY A 93 1.02 -8.84 -0.68
N SER A 94 0.71 -7.57 -0.92
CA SER A 94 -0.65 -7.10 -1.17
C SER A 94 -1.20 -7.70 -2.46
N GLN A 95 -2.50 -7.99 -2.43
CA GLN A 95 -3.22 -8.59 -3.56
C GLN A 95 -4.27 -7.64 -4.09
N TRP A 96 -4.29 -7.49 -5.41
CA TRP A 96 -5.10 -6.52 -6.11
C TRP A 96 -6.01 -7.23 -7.09
N LYS A 97 -7.32 -7.11 -6.87
CA LYS A 97 -8.31 -7.69 -7.76
C LYS A 97 -8.34 -6.91 -9.07
N VAL A 98 -8.15 -7.61 -10.17
CA VAL A 98 -8.24 -7.06 -11.52
C VAL A 98 -9.70 -7.00 -11.94
N LYS A 99 -10.07 -5.94 -12.65
CA LYS A 99 -11.40 -5.85 -13.25
C LYS A 99 -11.52 -6.90 -14.37
N PRO A 100 -12.62 -7.68 -14.44
CA PRO A 100 -12.72 -8.83 -15.35
C PRO A 100 -12.40 -8.51 -16.83
N ASP A 101 -12.70 -7.30 -17.28
CA ASP A 101 -12.43 -6.86 -18.66
C ASP A 101 -10.93 -6.82 -19.00
N TYR A 102 -10.05 -6.80 -17.98
CA TYR A 102 -8.59 -6.71 -18.11
C TYR A 102 -7.86 -8.03 -17.82
N SER A 103 -8.58 -9.15 -17.65
CA SER A 103 -7.96 -10.41 -17.24
C SER A 103 -7.01 -10.99 -18.30
N ASN A 104 -7.21 -10.70 -19.58
CA ASN A 104 -6.34 -11.24 -20.64
C ASN A 104 -5.01 -10.48 -20.73
N GLU A 105 -5.03 -9.19 -20.40
CA GLU A 105 -3.93 -8.25 -20.48
C GLU A 105 -2.81 -8.63 -19.51
N ILE A 106 -3.18 -9.09 -18.31
CA ILE A 106 -2.23 -9.40 -17.24
C ILE A 106 -1.44 -10.70 -17.46
N PHE A 107 -1.90 -11.61 -18.32
CA PHE A 107 -1.13 -12.83 -18.66
C PHE A 107 0.18 -12.53 -19.39
N SER A 108 0.31 -11.33 -19.95
CA SER A 108 1.55 -10.88 -20.58
C SER A 108 2.58 -10.31 -19.59
N TRP A 109 2.17 -10.09 -18.34
CA TRP A 109 3.01 -9.53 -17.28
C TRP A 109 3.85 -10.63 -16.65
N LYS A 110 5.09 -10.30 -16.30
CA LYS A 110 6.06 -11.24 -15.73
C LYS A 110 6.47 -10.81 -14.33
N GLU A 111 6.88 -11.78 -13.53
CA GLU A 111 7.52 -11.52 -12.24
C GLU A 111 8.68 -10.53 -12.40
N ASN A 112 8.80 -9.59 -11.44
CA ASN A 112 9.72 -8.45 -11.44
C ASN A 112 9.47 -7.43 -12.57
N ASP A 113 8.30 -7.44 -13.20
CA ASP A 113 7.89 -6.29 -14.01
C ASP A 113 7.63 -5.08 -13.10
N PRO A 114 8.16 -3.89 -13.46
CA PRO A 114 7.93 -2.66 -12.71
C PRO A 114 6.48 -2.18 -12.88
N ILE A 115 5.82 -1.95 -11.75
CA ILE A 115 4.42 -1.55 -11.67
C ILE A 115 4.31 -0.16 -11.03
N PHE A 116 3.61 0.75 -11.70
CA PHE A 116 3.14 1.99 -11.10
C PHE A 116 1.69 1.82 -10.64
N ILE A 117 1.37 2.32 -9.45
CA ILE A 117 -0.01 2.39 -8.95
C ILE A 117 -0.47 3.84 -9.07
N ILE A 118 -1.56 4.07 -9.79
CA ILE A 118 -2.12 5.41 -10.01
C ILE A 118 -3.62 5.41 -9.70
N LEU A 119 -4.22 6.61 -9.59
CA LEU A 119 -5.67 6.74 -9.49
C LEU A 119 -6.35 6.38 -10.82
N ASN A 120 -7.51 5.74 -10.72
CA ASN A 120 -8.36 5.50 -11.87
C ASN A 120 -9.14 6.78 -12.23
N ASP A 121 -9.01 7.22 -13.48
CA ASP A 121 -9.73 8.36 -14.07
C ASP A 121 -11.17 8.01 -14.49
N SER A 122 -11.51 6.73 -14.56
CA SER A 122 -12.85 6.25 -14.91
C SER A 122 -13.81 6.43 -13.73
N PHE A 123 -14.62 7.49 -13.79
CA PHE A 123 -15.67 7.75 -12.80
C PHE A 123 -16.57 6.54 -12.57
N MET A 124 -17.06 5.92 -13.66
CA MET A 124 -17.95 4.76 -13.57
C MET A 124 -17.26 3.57 -12.89
N SER A 125 -16.00 3.30 -13.22
CA SER A 125 -15.27 2.17 -12.65
C SER A 125 -14.95 2.37 -11.17
N SER A 126 -14.49 3.58 -10.82
CA SER A 126 -14.13 3.96 -9.46
C SER A 126 -15.37 4.04 -8.55
N PHE A 127 -16.42 4.74 -8.98
CA PHE A 127 -17.59 5.03 -8.14
C PHE A 127 -18.57 3.85 -8.03
N LEU A 128 -18.91 3.18 -9.15
CA LEU A 128 -19.93 2.12 -9.14
C LEU A 128 -19.37 0.75 -8.80
N TYR A 129 -18.13 0.45 -9.22
CA TYR A 129 -17.56 -0.89 -9.11
C TYR A 129 -16.40 -0.98 -8.10
N GLY A 130 -15.94 0.16 -7.58
CA GLY A 130 -14.90 0.26 -6.55
C GLY A 130 -13.48 0.03 -7.07
N TYR A 131 -13.26 0.03 -8.39
CA TYR A 131 -11.93 -0.08 -8.99
C TYR A 131 -11.25 1.30 -9.03
N LYS A 132 -10.85 1.77 -7.83
CA LYS A 132 -10.33 3.13 -7.61
C LYS A 132 -8.94 3.37 -8.21
N TYR A 133 -8.18 2.32 -8.50
CA TYR A 133 -6.78 2.42 -8.89
C TYR A 133 -6.55 1.77 -10.25
N LYS A 134 -5.45 2.16 -10.92
CA LYS A 134 -4.88 1.42 -12.05
C LYS A 134 -3.46 1.01 -11.72
N MET A 135 -3.10 -0.18 -12.17
CA MET A 135 -1.72 -0.64 -12.19
C MET A 135 -1.19 -0.53 -13.62
N ILE A 136 -0.03 0.08 -13.79
CA ILE A 136 0.64 0.22 -15.10
C ILE A 136 1.92 -0.60 -15.07
N ASN A 137 2.00 -1.61 -15.93
CA ASN A 137 3.26 -2.30 -16.19
C ASN A 137 4.15 -1.41 -17.07
N ALA A 138 5.20 -0.84 -16.49
CA ALA A 138 6.06 0.13 -17.18
C ALA A 138 6.82 -0.49 -18.35
N ARG A 139 7.13 -1.80 -18.29
CA ARG A 139 7.83 -2.50 -19.36
C ARG A 139 6.95 -2.69 -20.60
N LYS A 140 5.66 -2.95 -20.39
CA LYS A 140 4.69 -3.21 -21.47
C LYS A 140 3.89 -1.98 -21.88
N ASN A 141 3.87 -0.96 -21.03
CA ASN A 141 2.98 0.18 -21.15
C ASN A 141 1.50 -0.23 -21.25
N ILE A 142 1.12 -1.26 -20.48
CA ILE A 142 -0.25 -1.76 -20.38
C ILE A 142 -0.77 -1.38 -18.99
N SER A 143 -1.99 -0.87 -18.94
CA SER A 143 -2.65 -0.51 -17.68
C SER A 143 -3.90 -1.35 -17.46
N VAL A 144 -4.16 -1.71 -16.21
CA VAL A 144 -5.35 -2.48 -15.81
C VAL A 144 -6.00 -1.82 -14.59
N GLU A 145 -7.33 -1.81 -14.57
CA GLU A 145 -8.09 -1.29 -13.43
C GLU A 145 -8.13 -2.32 -12.30
N VAL A 146 -7.80 -1.88 -11.09
CA VAL A 146 -7.66 -2.74 -9.92
C VAL A 146 -8.33 -2.17 -8.68
N LYS A 147 -8.62 -3.05 -7.72
CA LYS A 147 -8.98 -2.69 -6.35
C LYS A 147 -8.21 -3.54 -5.36
N LEU A 148 -7.80 -2.93 -4.26
CA LEU A 148 -7.10 -3.65 -3.19
C LEU A 148 -8.04 -4.73 -2.61
N TYR A 149 -7.58 -5.98 -2.65
CA TYR A 149 -8.33 -7.13 -2.14
C TYR A 149 -7.79 -7.59 -0.79
N LEU A 150 -6.48 -7.83 -0.70
CA LEU A 150 -5.77 -8.11 0.55
C LEU A 150 -4.63 -7.11 0.69
N GLY A 151 -4.44 -6.59 1.90
CA GLY A 151 -3.38 -5.64 2.18
C GLY A 151 -2.01 -6.32 2.31
N PRO A 152 -0.97 -5.50 2.55
CA PRO A 152 0.40 -5.95 2.71
C PRO A 152 0.58 -6.91 3.89
N LEU A 153 1.66 -7.69 3.83
CA LEU A 153 2.08 -8.61 4.88
C LEU A 153 2.79 -7.85 6.00
N LEU A 154 2.30 -7.93 7.25
CA LEU A 154 2.81 -7.09 8.36
C LEU A 154 4.33 -7.24 8.61
N LYS A 155 4.89 -8.43 8.38
CA LYS A 155 6.30 -8.75 8.60
C LYS A 155 7.16 -8.65 7.33
N ASN A 156 6.60 -8.18 6.22
CA ASN A 156 7.33 -8.07 4.96
C ASN A 156 8.18 -6.78 4.96
N PRO A 157 9.46 -6.86 4.54
CA PRO A 157 10.37 -5.70 4.54
C PRO A 157 9.94 -4.54 3.63
N TYR A 158 9.05 -4.78 2.66
CA TYR A 158 8.49 -3.77 1.76
C TYR A 158 7.19 -3.14 2.29
N THR A 159 6.66 -3.62 3.42
CA THR A 159 5.44 -3.06 4.00
C THR A 159 5.75 -1.77 4.76
N LEU A 160 5.18 -0.66 4.27
CA LEU A 160 5.29 0.63 4.91
C LEU A 160 4.17 0.85 5.92
N GLN A 161 4.53 1.41 7.06
CA GLN A 161 3.57 1.80 8.10
C GLN A 161 3.85 3.22 8.55
N VAL A 162 2.79 3.94 8.96
CA VAL A 162 2.95 5.26 9.59
C VAL A 162 3.63 5.10 10.95
N LEU A 163 4.82 5.67 11.14
CA LEU A 163 5.47 5.75 12.45
C LEU A 163 4.99 6.96 13.24
N ALA A 164 4.94 8.12 12.60
CA ALA A 164 4.57 9.36 13.22
C ALA A 164 3.91 10.32 12.23
N ILE A 165 3.10 11.23 12.76
CA ILE A 165 2.39 12.27 12.00
C ILE A 165 2.69 13.61 12.68
N ASN A 166 3.12 14.59 11.89
CA ASN A 166 3.22 15.98 12.30
C ASN A 166 2.06 16.78 11.67
N PRO A 167 1.00 17.10 12.45
CA PRO A 167 -0.17 17.80 11.93
C PRO A 167 0.10 19.28 11.62
N ILE A 168 1.15 19.88 12.19
CA ILE A 168 1.49 21.28 11.96
C ILE A 168 2.15 21.46 10.59
N THR A 169 3.07 20.56 10.25
CA THR A 169 3.82 20.61 8.97
C THR A 169 3.19 19.77 7.85
N PHE A 170 2.13 19.00 8.16
CA PHE A 170 1.51 18.03 7.25
C PHE A 170 2.48 16.95 6.79
N GLU A 171 3.31 16.46 7.70
CA GLU A 171 4.33 15.45 7.39
C GLU A 171 4.00 14.10 8.03
N ILE A 172 4.31 13.03 7.30
CA ILE A 172 4.20 11.64 7.74
C ILE A 172 5.58 11.01 7.70
N LEU A 173 6.00 10.42 8.81
CA LEU A 173 7.19 9.56 8.90
C LEU A 173 6.75 8.11 8.73
N LEU A 174 7.33 7.40 7.75
CA LEU A 174 7.06 5.98 7.49
C LEU A 174 8.10 5.06 8.13
N SER A 175 7.80 3.76 8.20
CA SER A 175 8.62 2.72 8.84
C SER A 175 10.03 2.54 8.26
N ASP A 176 10.22 2.97 7.02
CA ASP A 176 11.52 3.03 6.34
C ASP A 176 12.30 4.33 6.61
N GLN A 177 11.83 5.14 7.58
CA GLN A 177 12.36 6.45 7.96
C GLN A 177 12.20 7.54 6.88
N SER A 178 11.43 7.30 5.81
CA SER A 178 11.12 8.33 4.84
C SER A 178 10.11 9.33 5.39
N ILE A 179 10.31 10.62 5.11
CA ILE A 179 9.42 11.71 5.49
C ILE A 179 8.66 12.17 4.25
N TRP A 180 7.35 12.32 4.38
CA TRP A 180 6.46 12.67 3.29
C TRP A 180 5.62 13.89 3.65
N LYS A 181 5.73 14.93 2.85
CA LYS A 181 4.91 16.13 2.96
C LYS A 181 3.62 15.94 2.17
N CYS A 182 2.51 15.92 2.90
CA CYS A 182 1.17 15.73 2.36
C CYS A 182 0.54 17.04 1.90
N ASP A 183 -0.43 16.94 1.00
CA ASP A 183 -1.22 18.07 0.52
C ASP A 183 -2.15 18.62 1.62
N PRO A 184 -1.94 19.86 2.10
CA PRO A 184 -2.78 20.45 3.15
C PRO A 184 -4.26 20.60 2.74
N SER A 185 -4.56 20.66 1.44
CA SER A 185 -5.95 20.71 0.96
C SER A 185 -6.73 19.42 1.26
N GLN A 186 -6.02 18.32 1.57
CA GLN A 186 -6.58 17.03 1.97
C GLN A 186 -6.54 16.82 3.49
N TYR A 187 -6.50 17.90 4.30
CA TYR A 187 -6.50 17.84 5.77
C TYR A 187 -7.56 16.89 6.36
N TYR A 188 -8.79 16.91 5.82
CA TYR A 188 -9.88 16.05 6.28
C TYR A 188 -9.64 14.54 6.08
N LEU A 189 -8.72 14.16 5.20
CA LEU A 189 -8.23 12.78 5.05
C LEU A 189 -7.04 12.55 5.97
N PHE A 190 -6.11 13.50 6.01
CA PHE A 190 -4.87 13.44 6.79
C PHE A 190 -5.14 13.27 8.29
N ASP A 191 -6.08 14.03 8.85
CA ASP A 191 -6.48 14.00 10.27
C ASP A 191 -7.00 12.64 10.72
N LYS A 192 -7.39 11.78 9.77
CA LYS A 192 -7.86 10.43 10.06
C LYS A 192 -6.74 9.41 10.14
N TRP A 193 -5.55 9.69 9.63
CA TRP A 193 -4.44 8.74 9.61
C TRP A 193 -3.84 8.58 11.02
N LEU A 194 -3.37 7.38 11.34
CA LEU A 194 -2.80 7.04 12.64
C LEU A 194 -1.49 6.29 12.51
N ALA A 195 -0.67 6.36 13.54
CA ALA A 195 0.50 5.51 13.66
C ALA A 195 0.08 4.02 13.64
N GLY A 196 0.82 3.21 12.89
CA GLY A 196 0.54 1.80 12.62
C GLY A 196 -0.35 1.54 11.40
N ASP A 197 -0.94 2.56 10.78
CA ASP A 197 -1.65 2.35 9.51
C ASP A 197 -0.68 1.90 8.42
N GLY A 198 -1.11 0.91 7.63
CA GLY A 198 -0.40 0.45 6.44
C GLY A 198 -0.50 1.44 5.29
N VAL A 199 0.61 1.66 4.62
CA VAL A 199 0.74 2.61 3.51
C VAL A 199 1.28 1.88 2.28
N ILE A 200 0.64 2.12 1.14
CA ILE A 200 1.18 1.78 -0.19
C ILE A 200 1.43 3.09 -0.91
N VAL A 201 2.61 3.24 -1.50
CA VAL A 201 2.96 4.45 -2.27
C VAL A 201 2.45 4.28 -3.70
N GLY A 202 2.02 5.36 -4.33
CA GLY A 202 1.64 5.38 -5.73
C GLY A 202 2.15 6.64 -6.40
N THR A 203 1.93 6.74 -7.70
CA THR A 203 2.30 7.91 -8.51
C THR A 203 1.07 8.77 -8.75
N ASN A 204 1.19 10.07 -8.48
CA ASN A 204 0.17 11.03 -8.85
C ASN A 204 0.43 11.51 -10.28
N VAL A 205 -0.33 10.99 -11.25
CA VAL A 205 -0.21 11.45 -12.63
C VAL A 205 -0.71 12.89 -12.72
N LYS A 206 0.12 13.80 -13.24
CA LYS A 206 -0.24 15.21 -13.41
C LYS A 206 -1.44 15.35 -14.35
N GLY A 207 -2.60 15.61 -13.78
CA GLY A 207 -3.81 15.98 -14.52
C GLY A 207 -3.78 17.43 -14.99
N TRP A 208 -4.89 17.88 -15.58
CA TRP A 208 -5.04 19.24 -16.14
C TRP A 208 -4.81 20.35 -15.11
N PHE A 209 -5.13 20.08 -13.84
CA PHE A 209 -4.85 20.94 -12.69
C PHE A 209 -3.50 20.54 -12.09
N ASN A 210 -2.43 20.93 -12.79
CA ASN A 210 -1.02 20.70 -12.46
C ASN A 210 -0.76 20.60 -10.94
N SER A 211 -0.81 19.39 -10.39
CA SER A 211 -0.59 19.16 -8.96
C SER A 211 0.90 19.27 -8.69
N CYS A 212 1.27 20.01 -7.63
CA CYS A 212 2.66 20.09 -7.18
C CYS A 212 3.12 18.84 -6.41
N TYR A 213 2.25 17.85 -6.24
CA TYR A 213 2.53 16.59 -5.57
C TYR A 213 2.66 15.48 -6.61
N ASP A 214 3.81 14.80 -6.63
CA ASP A 214 4.13 13.78 -7.62
C ASP A 214 3.72 12.37 -7.17
N ASN A 215 3.39 12.19 -5.88
CA ASN A 215 3.12 10.88 -5.30
C ASN A 215 1.75 10.81 -4.62
N LEU A 216 1.32 9.58 -4.35
CA LEU A 216 0.14 9.23 -3.59
C LEU A 216 0.57 8.34 -2.42
N LEU A 217 0.08 8.62 -1.22
CA LEU A 217 0.12 7.66 -0.11
C LEU A 217 -1.29 7.07 0.02
N ILE A 218 -1.41 5.76 -0.14
CA ILE A 218 -2.65 5.00 -0.03
C ILE A 218 -2.69 4.36 1.36
N ASN A 219 -3.62 4.79 2.21
CA ASN A 219 -3.83 4.17 3.52
C ASN A 219 -4.70 2.93 3.37
N VAL A 220 -4.09 1.77 3.61
CA VAL A 220 -4.72 0.46 3.48
C VAL A 220 -5.87 0.30 4.48
N ASN A 221 -5.69 0.78 5.72
CA ASN A 221 -6.67 0.64 6.78
C ASN A 221 -7.93 1.49 6.55
N LEU A 222 -7.82 2.63 5.86
CA LEU A 222 -8.94 3.53 5.55
C LEU A 222 -9.47 3.44 4.12
N LEU A 223 -8.72 2.83 3.19
CA LEU A 223 -9.01 2.80 1.76
C LEU A 223 -9.21 4.22 1.15
N ASN A 224 -8.33 5.13 1.57
CA ASN A 224 -8.22 6.48 1.04
C ASN A 224 -6.78 6.81 0.67
N GLU A 225 -6.60 7.92 -0.03
CA GLU A 225 -5.30 8.34 -0.54
C GLU A 225 -5.08 9.83 -0.36
N ILE A 226 -3.82 10.21 -0.13
CA ILE A 226 -3.38 11.60 0.03
C ILE A 226 -2.23 11.85 -0.93
N ARG A 227 -2.29 12.98 -1.63
CA ARG A 227 -1.20 13.46 -2.49
C ARG A 227 -0.04 13.93 -1.62
N SER A 228 1.17 13.59 -2.02
CA SER A 228 2.36 13.90 -1.23
C SER A 228 3.62 14.02 -2.08
N ASN A 229 4.66 14.59 -1.46
CA ASN A 229 6.03 14.56 -1.95
C ASN A 229 6.93 14.01 -0.86
N LYS A 230 7.92 13.23 -1.26
CA LYS A 230 9.01 12.84 -0.38
C LYS A 230 9.84 14.07 -0.04
N VAL A 231 10.20 14.22 1.24
CA VAL A 231 11.13 15.25 1.71
C VAL A 231 12.53 14.64 1.61
N GLU A 232 13.44 15.34 0.93
CA GLU A 232 14.86 14.98 0.81
C GLU A 232 15.63 15.24 2.11
#